data_AF-A0A0D0DUK0-F1
#
_entry.id   AF-A0A0D0DUK0-F1
#
_cell.length_a   1.000
_cell.length_b   1.000
_cell.length_c   1.000
_cell.angle_alpha   90.00
_cell.angle_beta   90.00
_cell.angle_gamma   90.00
#
_symmetry.space_group_name_H-M   'P 1'
#
loop_
_entity.id
_entity.type
_entity.pdbx_description
1 polymer ?
#
loop_
_entity_poly.entity_id
_entity_poly.type
_entity_poly.pdbx_seq_one_letter_code
_entity_poly.pdbx_strand_id
1 'polypeptide(L)'
;EEEWRSLCMICHAAEEELCQKKKHVKLSHTTLLQRLNGSRSFQRANEENNGWFTTEEEEKIVKYCLELAVRAFLLMHRHLKLHVDSILQGWHCKDFPTSGVGVNWKDHFLNHHMNCLGTYWSSSLNTACGQAVNKHTHEAWFNLLMQTINKYNI
;
A
#
# COMPACT_ATOMS: atom_id res chain seq x y z
N GLU A 1 17.16 40.96 -8.22
CA GLU A 1 18.36 40.15 -8.54
C GLU A 1 18.08 38.74 -8.06
N GLU A 2 17.99 37.76 -8.97
CA GLU A 2 17.90 36.36 -8.55
C GLU A 2 19.29 35.94 -8.06
N GLU A 3 19.43 35.74 -6.74
CA GLU A 3 20.61 35.11 -6.16
C GLU A 3 20.73 33.69 -6.71
N TRP A 4 21.63 33.49 -7.67
CA TRP A 4 21.98 32.16 -8.16
C TRP A 4 22.73 31.40 -7.06
N ARG A 5 21.99 30.63 -6.27
CA ARG A 5 22.55 29.74 -5.27
C ARG A 5 22.97 28.43 -5.92
N SER A 6 24.20 27.98 -5.62
CA SER A 6 24.66 26.65 -6.01
C SER A 6 23.75 25.57 -5.41
N LEU A 7 23.49 24.50 -6.17
CA LEU A 7 22.72 23.34 -5.70
C LEU A 7 23.28 22.73 -4.42
N CYS A 8 24.60 22.79 -4.21
CA CYS A 8 25.23 22.32 -2.97
C CYS A 8 24.80 23.15 -1.75
N MET A 9 24.70 24.48 -1.90
CA MET A 9 24.25 25.36 -0.81
C MET A 9 22.77 25.12 -0.48
N ILE A 10 21.95 24.90 -1.51
CA ILE A 10 20.53 24.56 -1.34
C ILE A 10 20.37 23.22 -0.62
N CYS A 11 21.18 22.20 -0.97
CA CYS A 11 21.17 20.91 -0.29
C CYS A 11 21.53 21.07 1.20
N HIS A 12 22.61 21.79 1.52
CA HIS A 12 23.06 21.96 2.89
C HIS A 12 22.04 22.71 3.75
N ALA A 13 21.44 23.78 3.22
CA ALA A 13 20.38 24.52 3.92
C ALA A 13 19.16 23.62 4.19
N ALA A 14 18.75 22.80 3.21
CA ALA A 14 17.66 21.86 3.38
C ALA A 14 17.98 20.72 4.37
N GLU A 15 19.22 20.22 4.38
CA GLU A 15 19.69 19.24 5.37
C GLU A 15 19.64 19.81 6.80
N GLU A 16 20.05 21.06 7.00
CA GLU A 16 19.97 21.74 8.29
C GLU A 16 18.53 21.90 8.78
N GLU A 17 17.61 22.33 7.91
CA GLU A 17 16.18 22.43 8.25
C GLU A 17 15.58 21.07 8.63
N LEU A 18 15.95 20.00 7.92
CA LEU A 18 15.48 18.65 8.22
C LEU A 18 16.07 18.15 9.54
N CYS A 19 17.34 18.46 9.80
CA CYS A 19 18.02 18.14 11.06
C CYS A 19 17.33 18.81 12.25
N GLN A 20 16.93 20.09 12.12
CA GLN A 20 16.13 20.80 13.13
C GLN A 20 14.78 20.10 13.39
N LYS A 21 14.19 19.51 12.36
CA LYS A 21 12.96 18.70 12.45
C LYS A 21 13.20 17.25 12.91
N LYS A 22 14.41 16.94 13.43
CA LYS A 22 14.84 15.59 13.85
C LYS A 22 14.79 14.54 12.74
N LYS A 23 14.92 14.95 11.48
CA LYS A 23 15.01 14.08 10.32
C LYS A 23 16.42 14.18 9.74
N HIS A 24 17.24 13.16 9.97
CA HIS A 24 18.59 13.10 9.39
C HIS A 24 18.53 12.48 8.01
N VAL A 25 18.56 13.33 6.98
CA VAL A 25 18.58 12.90 5.58
C VAL A 25 19.72 13.62 4.89
N LYS A 26 20.56 12.88 4.17
CA LYS A 26 21.62 13.43 3.32
C LYS A 26 21.09 13.60 1.90
N LEU A 27 21.20 14.80 1.35
CA LEU A 27 20.76 15.18 0.01
C LEU A 27 21.96 15.24 -0.93
N SER A 28 21.92 14.46 -2.01
CA SER A 28 22.92 14.57 -3.07
C SER A 28 22.51 15.64 -4.08
N HIS A 29 23.38 16.63 -4.29
CA HIS A 29 23.19 17.66 -5.31
C HIS A 29 23.02 17.07 -6.72
N THR A 30 23.68 15.94 -7.02
CA THR A 30 23.54 15.26 -8.31
C THR A 30 22.15 14.67 -8.50
N THR A 31 21.57 14.08 -7.44
CA THR A 31 20.20 13.55 -7.47
C THR A 31 19.18 14.67 -7.62
N LEU A 32 19.41 15.82 -6.98
CA LEU A 32 18.58 17.01 -7.11
C LEU A 32 18.62 17.57 -8.53
N LEU A 33 19.81 17.67 -9.13
CA LEU A 33 19.99 18.08 -10.52
C LEU A 33 19.30 17.12 -11.50
N GLN A 34 19.46 15.81 -11.31
CA GLN A 34 18.80 14.81 -12.14
C GLN A 34 17.26 14.94 -12.08
N ARG A 35 16.70 15.15 -10.89
CA ARG A 35 15.26 15.37 -10.73
C ARG A 35 14.78 16.67 -11.38
N LEU A 36 15.55 17.75 -11.28
CA LEU A 36 15.26 19.02 -11.97
C LEU A 36 15.26 18.84 -13.49
N ASN A 37 16.17 18.01 -14.01
CA ASN A 37 16.25 17.65 -15.42
C ASN A 37 15.19 16.63 -15.86
N GLY A 38 14.20 16.32 -15.01
CA GLY A 38 13.09 15.42 -15.33
C GLY A 38 13.41 13.92 -15.22
N SER A 39 14.57 13.55 -14.65
CA SER A 39 14.87 12.14 -14.40
C SER A 39 13.91 11.57 -13.36
N ARG A 40 13.37 10.38 -13.64
CA ARG A 40 12.46 9.68 -12.73
C ARG A 40 13.27 9.06 -11.58
N SER A 41 12.64 8.92 -10.42
CA SER A 41 13.25 8.14 -9.33
C SER A 41 13.28 6.66 -9.72
N PHE A 42 14.26 5.92 -9.18
CA PHE A 42 14.30 4.47 -9.31
C PHE A 42 13.00 3.80 -8.86
N GLN A 43 12.38 4.32 -7.78
CA GLN A 43 11.09 3.85 -7.32
C GLN A 43 10.01 3.99 -8.40
N ARG A 44 9.86 5.18 -8.98
CA ARG A 44 8.86 5.45 -10.02
C ARG A 44 9.10 4.62 -11.27
N ALA A 45 10.36 4.50 -11.69
CA ALA A 45 10.74 3.66 -12.82
C ALA A 45 10.46 2.17 -12.56
N ASN A 46 10.66 1.69 -11.33
CA ASN A 46 10.39 0.31 -10.96
C ASN A 46 8.89 0.02 -10.86
N GLU A 47 8.10 0.97 -10.35
CA GLU A 47 6.63 0.88 -10.31
C GLU A 47 6.05 0.80 -11.73
N GLU A 48 6.57 1.61 -12.67
CA GLU A 48 6.11 1.64 -14.06
C GLU A 48 6.50 0.39 -14.87
N ASN A 49 7.69 -0.16 -14.65
CA ASN A 49 8.25 -1.20 -15.54
C ASN A 49 8.25 -2.61 -14.94
N ASN A 50 8.28 -2.74 -13.61
CA ASN A 50 8.46 -4.02 -12.91
C ASN A 50 7.27 -4.36 -12.00
N GLY A 51 6.12 -3.69 -12.19
CA GLY A 51 4.89 -4.02 -11.49
C GLY A 51 4.39 -5.41 -11.89
N TRP A 52 4.06 -6.24 -10.89
CA TRP A 52 3.38 -7.53 -11.13
C TRP A 52 1.92 -7.37 -11.57
N PHE A 53 1.36 -6.18 -11.41
CA PHE A 53 -0.02 -5.88 -11.76
C PHE A 53 -0.10 -5.00 -12.99
N THR A 54 -1.07 -5.29 -13.85
CA THR A 54 -1.66 -4.25 -14.69
C THR A 54 -2.51 -3.32 -13.84
N THR A 55 -2.72 -2.09 -14.31
CA THR A 55 -3.58 -1.10 -13.61
C THR A 55 -4.97 -1.67 -13.32
N GLU A 56 -5.54 -2.44 -14.25
CA GLU A 56 -6.85 -3.07 -14.10
C GLU A 56 -6.89 -4.15 -13.00
N GLU A 57 -5.82 -4.92 -12.87
CA GLU A 57 -5.69 -5.94 -11.82
C GLU A 57 -5.49 -5.32 -10.44
N GLU A 58 -4.69 -4.25 -10.39
CA GLU A 58 -4.47 -3.49 -9.16
C GLU A 58 -5.77 -2.88 -8.64
N GLU A 59 -6.60 -2.30 -9.53
CA GLU A 59 -7.93 -1.78 -9.18
C GLU A 59 -8.86 -2.86 -8.59
N LYS A 60 -8.81 -4.10 -9.11
CA LYS A 60 -9.59 -5.22 -8.54
C LYS A 60 -9.17 -5.54 -7.12
N ILE A 61 -7.86 -5.47 -6.81
CA ILE A 61 -7.36 -5.70 -5.46
C ILE A 61 -7.76 -4.57 -4.52
N VAL A 62 -7.70 -3.32 -4.98
CA VAL A 62 -8.19 -2.17 -4.21
C VAL A 62 -9.68 -2.32 -3.91
N LYS A 63 -10.48 -2.66 -4.91
CA LYS A 63 -11.93 -2.91 -4.73
C LYS A 63 -12.19 -4.04 -3.73
N TYR A 64 -11.44 -5.13 -3.82
CA TYR A 64 -11.52 -6.24 -2.86
C TYR A 64 -11.21 -5.76 -1.43
N CYS A 65 -10.18 -4.94 -1.25
CA CYS A 65 -9.83 -4.37 0.05
C CYS A 65 -10.95 -3.48 0.60
N LEU A 66 -11.57 -2.64 -0.25
CA LEU A 66 -12.70 -1.80 0.13
C LEU A 66 -13.94 -2.63 0.52
N GLU A 67 -14.26 -3.67 -0.24
CA GLU A 67 -15.36 -4.58 0.08
C GLU A 67 -15.17 -5.29 1.43
N LEU A 68 -13.93 -5.67 1.76
CA LEU A 68 -13.60 -6.25 3.06
C LEU A 68 -13.69 -5.23 4.19
N ALA A 69 -13.24 -4.01 3.96
CA ALA A 69 -13.36 -2.92 4.93
C ALA A 69 -14.84 -2.61 5.25
N VAL A 70 -15.72 -2.58 4.24
CA VAL A 70 -17.18 -2.40 4.42
C VAL A 70 -17.79 -3.51 5.29
N ARG A 71 -17.27 -4.74 5.18
CA ARG A 71 -17.72 -5.90 5.96
C ARG A 71 -17.06 -6.00 7.34
N ALA A 72 -16.31 -4.96 7.76
CA ALA A 72 -15.52 -4.93 8.99
C ALA A 72 -14.50 -6.08 9.11
N PHE A 73 -14.09 -6.69 7.99
CA PHE A 73 -12.98 -7.63 8.00
C PHE A 73 -11.67 -6.86 8.05
N LEU A 74 -10.97 -7.01 9.17
CA LEU A 74 -9.65 -6.44 9.36
C LEU A 74 -8.65 -7.23 8.50
N LEU A 75 -8.29 -6.66 7.35
CA LEU A 75 -7.15 -7.15 6.58
C LEU A 75 -5.87 -6.84 7.35
N MET A 76 -5.42 -7.79 8.16
CA MET A 76 -4.04 -7.72 8.68
C MET A 76 -3.08 -7.67 7.48
N HIS A 77 -2.02 -6.87 7.59
CA HIS A 77 -0.99 -6.77 6.55
C HIS A 77 -0.45 -8.13 6.08
N ARG A 78 -0.45 -9.14 6.97
CA ARG A 78 -0.08 -10.52 6.62
C ARG A 78 -1.10 -11.21 5.68
N HIS A 79 -2.39 -11.02 5.92
CA HIS A 79 -3.46 -11.60 5.11
C HIS A 79 -3.52 -10.96 3.72
N LEU A 80 -3.28 -9.65 3.61
CA LEU A 80 -3.25 -8.98 2.30
C LEU A 80 -2.23 -9.63 1.37
N LYS A 81 -0.98 -9.85 1.84
CA LYS A 81 0.03 -10.55 1.05
C LYS A 81 -0.42 -11.96 0.65
N LEU A 82 -0.95 -12.75 1.58
CA LEU A 82 -1.38 -14.12 1.28
C LEU A 82 -2.49 -14.17 0.22
N HIS A 83 -3.50 -13.31 0.32
CA HIS A 83 -4.58 -13.26 -0.65
C HIS A 83 -4.07 -12.81 -2.03
N VAL A 84 -3.22 -11.79 -2.05
CA VAL A 84 -2.65 -11.28 -3.30
C VAL A 84 -1.73 -12.31 -3.96
N ASP A 85 -0.86 -12.97 -3.20
CA ASP A 85 -0.01 -14.05 -3.70
C ASP A 85 -0.86 -15.19 -4.29
N SER A 86 -1.96 -15.55 -3.63
CA SER A 86 -2.88 -16.59 -4.14
C SER A 86 -3.55 -16.17 -5.46
N ILE A 87 -3.91 -14.89 -5.61
CA ILE A 87 -4.51 -14.37 -6.83
C ILE A 87 -3.48 -14.37 -7.97
N LEU A 88 -2.28 -13.84 -7.70
CA LEU A 88 -1.19 -13.79 -8.67
C LEU A 88 -0.72 -15.17 -9.11
N GLN A 89 -0.63 -16.12 -8.18
CA GLN A 89 -0.35 -17.51 -8.51
C GLN A 89 -1.41 -18.09 -9.44
N GLY A 90 -2.68 -17.71 -9.28
CA GLY A 90 -3.78 -18.11 -10.17
C GLY A 90 -3.69 -17.50 -11.55
N TRP A 91 -3.33 -16.22 -11.67
CA TRP A 91 -3.24 -15.51 -12.95
C TRP A 91 -1.97 -15.83 -13.74
N HIS A 92 -0.82 -15.84 -13.09
CA HIS A 92 0.48 -15.93 -13.75
C HIS A 92 1.15 -17.30 -13.61
N CYS A 93 0.58 -18.21 -12.80
CA CYS A 93 0.91 -19.64 -12.66
C CYS A 93 2.40 -20.02 -12.66
N LYS A 94 3.08 -19.98 -13.81
CA LYS A 94 4.49 -20.37 -13.98
C LYS A 94 5.47 -19.20 -13.87
N ASP A 95 5.04 -17.98 -14.18
CA ASP A 95 5.91 -16.80 -14.22
C ASP A 95 6.00 -16.09 -12.86
N PHE A 96 5.08 -16.42 -11.94
CA PHE A 96 5.06 -15.85 -10.61
C PHE A 96 6.00 -16.62 -9.65
N PRO A 97 6.89 -15.94 -8.92
CA PRO A 97 7.79 -16.59 -8.00
C PRO A 97 7.04 -17.25 -6.83
N THR A 98 7.51 -18.44 -6.43
CA THR A 98 6.96 -19.18 -5.27
C THR A 98 7.14 -18.47 -3.93
N SER A 99 8.04 -17.49 -3.85
CA SER A 99 8.23 -16.61 -2.68
C SER A 99 7.15 -15.52 -2.55
N GLY A 100 6.30 -15.37 -3.58
CA GLY A 100 5.25 -14.37 -3.64
C GLY A 100 5.78 -12.97 -3.94
N VAL A 101 4.94 -11.97 -3.69
CA VAL A 101 5.33 -10.56 -3.81
C VAL A 101 6.45 -10.21 -2.82
N GLY A 102 7.28 -9.24 -3.23
CA GLY A 102 8.41 -8.77 -2.43
C GLY A 102 8.02 -8.31 -1.02
N VAL A 103 8.97 -8.34 -0.09
CA VAL A 103 8.72 -8.04 1.34
C VAL A 103 8.08 -6.66 1.54
N ASN A 104 8.57 -5.67 0.80
CA ASN A 104 8.12 -4.28 0.88
C ASN A 104 6.90 -3.99 -0.01
N TRP A 105 6.44 -4.95 -0.81
CA TRP A 105 5.37 -4.73 -1.78
C TRP A 105 4.10 -4.16 -1.11
N LYS A 106 3.75 -4.66 0.07
CA LYS A 106 2.58 -4.19 0.82
C LYS A 106 2.68 -2.72 1.20
N ASP A 107 3.85 -2.28 1.66
CA ASP A 107 4.05 -0.90 2.08
C ASP A 107 4.02 0.03 0.86
N HIS A 108 4.57 -0.42 -0.27
CA HIS A 108 4.46 0.31 -1.53
C HIS A 108 3.00 0.39 -2.01
N PHE A 109 2.28 -0.73 -2.01
CA PHE A 109 0.87 -0.80 -2.41
C PHE A 109 -0.02 0.13 -1.56
N LEU A 110 0.14 0.09 -0.23
CA LEU A 110 -0.64 0.96 0.67
C LEU A 110 -0.28 2.44 0.53
N ASN A 111 1.00 2.77 0.33
CA ASN A 111 1.41 4.14 0.08
C ASN A 111 0.89 4.66 -1.27
N HIS A 112 0.90 3.82 -2.30
CA HIS A 112 0.38 4.17 -3.62
C HIS A 112 -1.12 4.44 -3.57
N HIS A 113 -1.87 3.62 -2.83
CA HIS A 113 -3.32 3.75 -2.68
C HIS A 113 -3.75 4.47 -1.40
N MET A 114 -2.88 5.28 -0.80
CA MET A 114 -3.16 5.90 0.51
C MET A 114 -4.39 6.83 0.50
N ASN A 115 -4.76 7.36 -0.67
CA ASN A 115 -5.97 8.16 -0.86
C ASN A 115 -7.25 7.33 -0.67
N CYS A 116 -7.19 6.02 -0.95
CA CYS A 116 -8.32 5.09 -0.93
C CYS A 116 -8.25 4.12 0.25
N LEU A 117 -7.05 3.75 0.68
CA LEU A 117 -6.77 2.77 1.72
C LEU A 117 -6.03 3.42 2.88
N GLY A 118 -6.64 3.41 4.06
CA GLY A 118 -5.99 3.86 5.28
C GLY A 118 -5.02 2.82 5.85
N THR A 119 -3.86 3.27 6.32
CA THR A 119 -2.87 2.46 7.06
C THR A 119 -3.11 2.46 8.57
N TYR A 120 -4.00 3.32 9.07
CA TYR A 120 -4.20 3.51 10.50
C TYR A 120 -5.23 2.52 11.07
N TRP A 121 -4.79 1.69 12.02
CA TRP A 121 -5.64 0.82 12.81
C TRP A 121 -5.55 1.24 14.27
N SER A 122 -6.66 1.68 14.88
CA SER A 122 -6.74 1.87 16.32
C SER A 122 -6.85 0.50 16.98
N SER A 123 -5.73 -0.01 17.49
CA SER A 123 -5.65 -1.29 18.22
C SER A 123 -6.67 -1.40 19.36
N SER A 124 -7.02 -0.28 19.99
CA SER A 124 -8.03 -0.20 21.05
C SER A 124 -9.45 -0.55 20.59
N LEU A 125 -9.81 -0.26 19.33
CA LEU A 125 -11.14 -0.53 18.78
C LEU A 125 -11.31 -2.01 18.43
N ASN A 126 -10.25 -2.70 18.00
CA ASN A 126 -10.32 -4.13 17.72
C ASN A 126 -10.60 -4.96 18.99
N THR A 127 -10.00 -4.58 20.13
CA THR A 127 -10.28 -5.22 21.42
C THR A 127 -11.71 -4.94 21.88
N ALA A 128 -12.22 -3.72 21.66
CA ALA A 128 -13.61 -3.36 21.99
C ALA A 128 -14.63 -4.07 21.08
N CYS A 129 -14.37 -4.17 19.77
CA CYS A 129 -15.23 -4.87 18.82
C CYS A 129 -15.26 -6.38 19.05
N GLY A 130 -14.13 -7.00 19.45
CA GLY A 130 -14.09 -8.40 19.85
C GLY A 130 -14.94 -8.73 21.09
N GLN A 131 -15.20 -7.74 21.94
CA GLN A 131 -16.07 -7.86 23.12
C GLN A 131 -17.53 -7.44 22.83
N ALA A 132 -17.75 -6.56 21.85
CA ALA A 132 -19.07 -6.11 21.41
C ALA A 132 -19.65 -7.08 20.35
N VAL A 133 -19.84 -8.34 20.73
CA VAL A 133 -20.53 -9.33 19.90
C VAL A 133 -22.03 -9.03 19.91
N ASN A 134 -22.46 -8.12 19.04
CA ASN A 134 -23.86 -7.78 18.85
C ASN A 134 -24.56 -8.91 18.07
N LYS A 135 -25.64 -9.47 18.63
CA LYS A 135 -26.47 -10.52 18.01
C LYS A 135 -26.88 -10.15 16.57
N HIS A 136 -27.18 -8.89 16.33
CA HIS A 136 -27.57 -8.40 15.00
C HIS A 136 -26.41 -8.48 14.00
N THR A 137 -25.18 -8.18 14.43
CA THR A 137 -23.98 -8.24 13.58
C THR A 137 -23.64 -9.68 13.20
N HIS A 138 -23.81 -10.63 14.14
CA HIS A 138 -23.67 -12.06 13.86
C HIS A 138 -24.68 -12.55 12.82
N GLU A 139 -25.96 -12.19 12.98
CA GLU A 139 -27.01 -12.59 12.04
C GLU A 139 -26.78 -12.03 10.63
N ALA A 140 -26.39 -10.75 10.53
CA ALA A 140 -26.03 -10.14 9.26
C ALA A 140 -24.84 -10.85 8.59
N TRP A 141 -23.84 -11.26 9.38
CA TRP A 141 -22.68 -12.00 8.89
C TRP A 141 -23.06 -13.38 8.34
N PHE A 142 -23.87 -14.15 9.06
CA PHE A 142 -24.33 -15.47 8.60
C PHE A 142 -25.20 -15.37 7.35
N ASN A 143 -26.06 -14.35 7.27
CA ASN A 143 -26.87 -14.10 6.07
C ASN A 143 -25.98 -13.80 4.85
N LEU A 144 -24.96 -12.97 5.01
CA LEU A 144 -24.02 -12.65 3.92
C LEU A 144 -23.20 -13.89 3.51
N LEU A 145 -22.73 -14.69 4.46
CA LEU A 145 -22.05 -15.96 4.20
C LEU A 145 -22.94 -16.90 3.39
N MET A 146 -24.19 -17.09 3.82
CA MET A 146 -25.15 -17.99 3.18
C MET A 146 -25.50 -17.54 1.77
N GLN A 147 -25.71 -16.23 1.56
CA GLN A 147 -25.90 -15.66 0.21
C GLN A 147 -24.68 -15.91 -0.69
N THR A 148 -23.47 -15.78 -0.15
CA THR A 148 -22.24 -15.98 -0.91
C THR A 148 -22.07 -17.45 -1.30
N ILE A 149 -22.29 -18.38 -0.36
CA ILE A 149 -22.27 -19.83 -0.60
C ILE A 149 -23.27 -20.19 -1.71
N ASN A 150 -24.52 -19.73 -1.60
CA ASN A 150 -25.55 -20.01 -2.60
C ASN A 150 -25.21 -19.41 -3.97
N LYS A 151 -24.64 -18.21 -4.00
CA LYS A 151 -24.29 -17.51 -5.25
C LYS A 151 -23.17 -18.22 -6.01
N TYR A 152 -22.17 -18.74 -5.29
CA TYR A 152 -20.98 -19.34 -5.91
C TYR A 152 -21.00 -20.88 -5.88
N ASN A 153 -22.04 -21.49 -5.30
CA ASN A 153 -22.25 -22.93 -5.21
C ASN A 153 -21.05 -23.67 -4.59
N ILE A 154 -20.55 -23.15 -3.47
CA ILE A 154 -19.39 -23.64 -2.70
C ILE A 154 -19.84 -24.59 -1.60
#